data_AF-F6Y5U1-F1
#
_entry.id   AF-F6Y5U1-F1
#
_cell.length_a   1.000
_cell.length_b   1.000
_cell.length_c   1.000
_cell.angle_alpha   90.00
_cell.angle_beta   90.00
_cell.angle_gamma   90.00
#
_symmetry.space_group_name_H-M   'P 1'
#
loop_
_entity.id
_entity.type
_entity.pdbx_description
1 polymer ?
#
loop_
_entity_poly.entity_id
_entity_poly.type
_entity_poly.pdbx_seq_one_letter_code
_entity_poly.pdbx_strand_id
1 'polypeptide(L)'
;MGSSEPLPIVDSDKRRKKKRKTRATDSLPGKFEDVYQLTSELLGEGAYAKVQGAVNLQSGKEYAVKIIEKQAGHSRSRVFREVETLYQCQGNRNILELIEF
;
A
#
# COMPACT_ATOMS: atom_id res chain seq x y z
N MET A 1 48.51 38.22 -17.26
CA MET A 1 48.52 38.08 -15.79
C MET A 1 47.42 38.99 -15.23
N GLY A 2 46.17 38.52 -15.25
CA GLY A 2 45.02 39.29 -14.78
C GLY A 2 44.61 38.81 -13.41
N SER A 3 44.95 39.57 -12.37
CA SER A 3 44.45 39.38 -11.01
C SER A 3 42.98 39.79 -10.95
N SER A 4 42.11 38.88 -10.56
CA SER A 4 40.71 39.20 -10.25
C SER A 4 40.44 38.85 -8.80
N GLU A 5 40.18 39.87 -7.99
CA GLU A 5 39.68 39.74 -6.63
C GLU A 5 38.22 39.25 -6.65
N PRO A 6 37.79 38.41 -5.69
CA PRO A 6 36.39 38.00 -5.61
C PRO A 6 35.53 39.10 -4.97
N LEU A 7 34.40 39.39 -5.63
CA LEU A 7 33.37 40.33 -5.16
C LEU A 7 32.62 39.78 -3.93
N PRO A 8 32.15 40.65 -3.02
CA PRO A 8 31.56 40.25 -1.74
C PRO A 8 30.18 39.62 -1.93
N ILE A 9 29.93 38.54 -1.17
CA ILE A 9 28.65 37.84 -1.08
C ILE A 9 27.67 38.75 -0.33
N VAL A 10 26.61 39.19 -1.01
CA VAL A 10 25.48 39.87 -0.37
C VAL A 10 24.54 38.83 0.24
N ASP A 11 24.64 38.67 1.56
CA ASP A 11 23.66 37.92 2.36
C ASP A 11 22.32 38.66 2.31
N SER A 12 21.35 38.09 1.60
CA SER A 12 19.98 38.60 1.53
C SER A 12 19.04 37.62 2.22
N ASP A 13 18.97 37.76 3.54
CA ASP A 13 17.80 37.37 4.31
C ASP A 13 16.54 38.02 3.72
N LYS A 14 15.58 37.19 3.28
CA LYS A 14 14.13 37.35 3.56
C LYS A 14 13.26 36.34 2.79
N ARG A 15 12.75 35.36 3.55
CA ARG A 15 11.40 34.76 3.48
C ARG A 15 10.67 34.78 2.13
N ARG A 16 10.61 33.59 1.51
CA ARG A 16 9.36 33.04 0.95
C ARG A 16 9.22 31.58 1.36
N LYS A 17 8.66 31.32 2.56
CA LYS A 17 8.08 30.02 2.88
C LYS A 17 6.95 29.79 1.89
N LYS A 18 7.22 29.08 0.78
CA LYS A 18 6.18 28.53 -0.09
C LYS A 18 5.26 27.72 0.82
N LYS A 19 4.04 28.22 1.06
CA LYS A 19 2.96 27.41 1.62
C LYS A 19 2.90 26.15 0.75
N ARG A 20 3.34 24.99 1.28
CA ARG A 20 3.15 23.72 0.60
C ARG A 20 1.65 23.59 0.43
N LYS A 21 1.19 23.80 -0.80
CA LYS A 21 -0.17 23.57 -1.26
C LYS A 21 -0.52 22.16 -0.79
N THR A 22 -1.42 22.06 0.19
CA THR A 22 -2.07 20.83 0.61
C THR A 22 -2.70 20.24 -0.65
N ARG A 23 -2.01 19.29 -1.27
CA ARG A 23 -2.64 18.41 -2.26
C ARG A 23 -3.43 17.39 -1.45
N ALA A 24 -4.65 17.78 -1.09
CA ALA A 24 -5.69 16.79 -0.87
C ALA A 24 -6.05 16.25 -2.25
N THR A 25 -5.69 14.98 -2.50
CA THR A 25 -6.16 14.02 -3.52
C THR A 25 -4.99 13.11 -3.93
N ASP A 26 -4.37 12.43 -2.96
CA ASP A 26 -3.79 11.12 -3.27
C ASP A 26 -4.60 10.16 -2.41
N SER A 27 -5.62 9.58 -3.05
CA SER A 27 -6.41 8.48 -2.51
C SER A 27 -5.47 7.30 -2.33
N LEU A 28 -4.71 7.30 -1.23
CA LEU A 28 -4.25 6.05 -0.67
C LEU A 28 -5.53 5.23 -0.43
N PRO A 29 -5.57 3.96 -0.86
CA PRO A 29 -6.69 3.11 -0.47
C PRO A 29 -6.79 3.18 1.06
N GLY A 30 -8.01 3.41 1.54
CA GLY A 30 -8.28 3.50 2.96
C GLY A 30 -7.88 2.21 3.68
N LYS A 31 -8.17 2.13 4.97
CA LYS A 31 -8.08 0.84 5.66
C LYS A 31 -8.99 -0.16 4.95
N PHE A 32 -8.69 -1.45 5.07
CA PHE A 32 -9.53 -2.51 4.53
C PHE A 32 -11.02 -2.30 4.87
N GLU A 33 -11.32 -1.92 6.11
CA GLU A 33 -12.66 -1.65 6.63
C GLU A 33 -13.40 -0.48 5.94
N ASP A 34 -12.67 0.42 5.26
CA ASP A 34 -13.26 1.54 4.53
C ASP A 34 -13.78 1.12 3.14
N VAL A 35 -13.33 -0.03 2.63
CA VAL A 35 -13.63 -0.52 1.26
C VAL A 35 -14.35 -1.85 1.27
N TYR A 36 -14.10 -2.69 2.27
CA TYR A 36 -14.62 -4.05 2.39
C TYR A 36 -15.21 -4.33 3.77
N GLN A 37 -16.26 -5.15 3.76
CA GLN A 37 -16.84 -5.72 4.97
C GLN A 37 -16.60 -7.22 5.00
N LEU A 38 -16.04 -7.75 6.09
CA LEU A 38 -15.94 -9.19 6.30
C LEU A 38 -17.33 -9.79 6.55
N THR A 39 -17.58 -10.95 5.93
CA THR A 39 -18.75 -11.77 6.22
C THR A 39 -18.47 -12.70 7.39
N SER A 40 -19.50 -13.36 7.94
CA SER A 40 -19.32 -14.39 8.96
C SER A 40 -18.78 -15.71 8.41
N GLU A 41 -18.56 -15.81 7.09
CA GLU A 41 -18.17 -17.05 6.42
C GLU A 41 -16.66 -17.27 6.49
N LEU A 42 -16.24 -18.29 7.25
CA LEU A 42 -14.87 -18.78 7.26
C LEU A 42 -14.67 -19.75 6.10
N LEU A 43 -13.87 -19.35 5.12
CA LEU A 43 -13.57 -20.14 3.91
C LEU A 43 -12.41 -21.11 4.12
N GLY A 44 -11.52 -20.80 5.08
CA GLY A 44 -10.41 -21.69 5.42
C GLY A 44 -9.56 -21.15 6.56
N GLU A 45 -8.90 -22.05 7.26
CA GLU A 45 -7.99 -21.74 8.37
C GLU A 45 -6.71 -22.55 8.24
N GLY A 46 -5.57 -21.88 8.38
CA GLY A 46 -4.27 -22.51 8.38
C GLY A 46 -3.42 -22.04 9.56
N ALA A 47 -2.22 -22.61 9.70
CA ALA A 47 -1.35 -22.34 10.84
C ALA A 47 -0.93 -20.86 11.00
N TYR A 48 -1.01 -20.06 9.93
CA TYR A 48 -0.47 -18.70 9.89
C TYR A 48 -1.46 -17.63 9.41
N ALA A 49 -2.62 -18.05 8.90
CA ALA A 49 -3.58 -17.17 8.27
C ALA A 49 -4.97 -17.80 8.27
N LYS A 50 -5.99 -16.95 8.22
CA LYS A 50 -7.38 -17.34 7.97
C LYS A 50 -7.87 -16.72 6.67
N VAL A 51 -8.77 -17.40 5.99
CA VAL A 51 -9.44 -16.92 4.78
C VAL A 51 -10.90 -16.74 5.11
N GLN A 52 -11.40 -15.52 4.94
CA GLN A 52 -12.77 -15.14 5.26
C GLN A 52 -13.42 -14.50 4.03
N GLY A 53 -14.74 -14.69 3.87
CA GLY A 53 -15.50 -13.98 2.86
C GLY A 53 -15.52 -12.48 3.16
N ALA A 54 -15.55 -11.66 2.11
CA ALA A 54 -15.71 -10.22 2.21
C ALA A 54 -16.53 -9.67 1.04
N VAL A 55 -17.20 -8.55 1.26
CA VAL A 55 -17.98 -7.84 0.25
C VAL A 55 -17.42 -6.44 0.08
N ASN A 56 -17.18 -6.03 -1.15
CA ASN A 56 -16.81 -4.65 -1.47
C ASN A 56 -18.01 -3.72 -1.24
N LEU A 57 -17.82 -2.69 -0.42
CA LEU A 57 -18.89 -1.77 -0.02
C LEU A 57 -19.48 -0.95 -1.18
N GLN A 58 -18.69 -0.71 -2.23
CA GLN A 58 -19.12 0.12 -3.37
C GLN A 58 -19.75 -0.71 -4.49
N SER A 59 -19.16 -1.85 -4.84
CA SER A 59 -19.60 -2.68 -5.96
C SER A 59 -20.51 -3.84 -5.55
N GLY A 60 -20.56 -4.19 -4.27
CA GLY A 60 -21.30 -5.35 -3.77
C GLY A 60 -20.69 -6.70 -4.19
N LYS A 61 -19.52 -6.70 -4.84
CA LYS A 61 -18.86 -7.93 -5.29
C LYS A 61 -18.21 -8.65 -4.12
N GLU A 62 -18.34 -9.98 -4.12
CA GLU A 62 -17.77 -10.88 -3.12
C GLU A 62 -16.32 -11.26 -3.44
N TYR A 63 -15.52 -11.40 -2.40
CA TYR A 63 -14.10 -11.72 -2.45
C TYR A 63 -13.70 -12.63 -1.29
N ALA A 64 -12.63 -13.40 -1.48
CA ALA A 64 -11.96 -14.13 -0.41
C ALA A 64 -10.77 -13.30 0.09
N VAL A 65 -10.68 -13.09 1.41
CA VAL A 65 -9.62 -12.27 2.02
C VAL A 65 -8.75 -13.14 2.90
N LYS A 66 -7.45 -13.21 2.58
CA LYS A 66 -6.44 -13.91 3.39
C LYS A 66 -5.90 -12.96 4.46
N ILE A 67 -6.34 -13.16 5.69
CA ILE A 67 -5.98 -12.35 6.86
C ILE A 67 -4.75 -12.98 7.52
N ILE A 68 -3.65 -12.21 7.58
CA ILE A 68 -2.39 -12.63 8.19
C ILE A 68 -2.13 -11.77 9.42
N GLU A 69 -2.08 -12.38 10.60
CA GLU A 69 -1.76 -11.68 11.83
C GLU A 69 -0.27 -11.34 11.89
N LYS A 70 0.01 -10.10 12.28
CA LYS A 70 1.38 -9.58 12.44
C LYS A 70 1.92 -10.02 13.79
N GLN A 71 2.48 -11.23 13.85
CA GLN A 71 3.09 -11.78 15.05
C GLN A 71 4.62 -11.82 14.95
N ALA A 72 5.32 -11.72 16.08
CA ALA A 72 6.77 -11.90 16.14
C ALA A 72 7.14 -13.32 15.70
N GLY A 73 7.89 -13.46 14.62
CA GLY A 73 8.21 -14.75 13.99
C GLY A 73 7.57 -14.94 12.60
N HIS A 74 6.56 -14.16 12.25
CA HIS A 74 6.00 -14.15 10.89
C HIS A 74 6.71 -13.07 10.07
N SER A 75 7.69 -13.48 9.25
CA SER A 75 8.49 -12.51 8.51
C SER A 75 7.67 -11.78 7.45
N ARG A 76 7.73 -10.45 7.46
CA ARG A 76 7.10 -9.59 6.44
C ARG A 76 7.57 -9.96 5.03
N SER A 77 8.83 -10.36 4.89
CA SER A 77 9.40 -10.82 3.61
C SER A 77 8.73 -12.08 3.07
N ARG A 78 8.23 -12.98 3.93
CA ARG A 78 7.46 -14.16 3.48
C ARG A 78 6.15 -13.72 2.83
N VAL A 79 5.42 -12.79 3.46
CA VAL A 79 4.16 -12.26 2.92
C VAL A 79 4.42 -11.57 1.57
N PHE A 80 5.46 -10.75 1.47
CA PHE A 80 5.78 -10.10 0.18
C PHE A 80 6.16 -11.09 -0.93
N ARG A 81 6.88 -12.17 -0.62
CA ARG A 81 7.16 -13.22 -1.60
C ARG A 81 5.88 -13.91 -2.10
N GLU A 82 4.93 -14.17 -1.20
CA GLU A 82 3.62 -14.72 -1.60
C GLU A 82 2.87 -13.76 -2.52
N VAL A 83 2.84 -12.47 -2.19
CA VAL A 83 2.23 -11.41 -3.02
C VAL A 83 2.91 -11.33 -4.40
N GLU A 84 4.24 -11.27 -4.44
CA GLU A 84 5.02 -11.19 -5.67
C GLU A 84 4.78 -12.41 -6.58
N THR A 85 4.74 -13.61 -5.98
CA THR A 85 4.47 -14.85 -6.73
C THR A 85 3.08 -14.81 -7.39
N LEU A 86 2.05 -14.40 -6.64
CA LEU A 86 0.69 -14.29 -7.20
C LEU A 86 0.61 -13.23 -8.29
N TYR A 87 1.30 -12.10 -8.11
CA TYR A 87 1.36 -11.03 -9.12
C TYR A 87 1.98 -11.52 -10.43
N GLN A 88 3.09 -12.25 -10.36
CA GLN A 88 3.76 -12.81 -11.55
C GLN A 88 2.91 -13.86 -12.28
N CYS A 89 1.96 -14.52 -11.59
CA CYS A 89 1.07 -15.52 -12.17
C CYS A 89 -0.27 -14.97 -12.70
N GLN A 90 -0.49 -13.64 -12.68
CA GLN A 90 -1.73 -13.03 -13.17
C GLN A 90 -1.98 -13.28 -14.66
N GLY A 91 -3.24 -13.19 -15.07
CA GLY A 91 -3.67 -13.36 -16.46
C GLY A 91 -3.93 -14.80 -16.90
N ASN A 92 -3.81 -15.78 -16.00
CA ASN A 92 -4.16 -17.17 -16.26
C ASN A 92 -5.52 -17.53 -15.64
N ARG A 93 -6.49 -17.98 -16.45
CA ARG A 93 -7.85 -18.37 -16.03
C ARG A 93 -7.92 -19.48 -14.98
N ASN A 94 -6.87 -20.29 -14.83
CA ASN A 94 -6.81 -21.41 -13.90
C ASN A 94 -6.00 -21.09 -12.63
N ILE A 95 -5.45 -19.87 -12.54
CA ILE A 95 -4.71 -19.40 -11.36
C ILE A 95 -5.55 -18.31 -10.69
N LEU A 96 -5.57 -18.32 -9.36
CA LEU A 96 -6.27 -17.31 -8.58
C LEU A 96 -5.64 -15.92 -8.81
N GLU A 97 -6.49 -14.92 -9.01
CA GLU A 97 -6.06 -13.54 -9.20
C GLU A 97 -5.97 -12.80 -7.87
N LEU A 98 -4.84 -12.15 -7.62
CA LEU A 98 -4.70 -11.18 -6.53
C LEU A 98 -5.31 -9.85 -6.97
N ILE A 99 -6.29 -9.36 -6.21
CA ILE A 99 -6.98 -8.09 -6.49
C ILE A 99 -6.23 -6.90 -5.86
N GLU A 100 -5.91 -7.02 -4.56
CA GLU A 100 -5.18 -6.00 -3.79
C GLU A 100 -4.49 -6.61 -2.57
N PHE A 101 -3.57 -5.87 -1.93
CA PHE A 101 -2.82 -6.28 -0.73
C PHE A 101 -2.41 -5.09 0.16
#